data_AF-A0A3P3ZQF5-F1
#
_entry.id   AF-A0A3P3ZQF5-F1
#
_cell.length_a   1.000
_cell.length_b   1.000
_cell.length_c   1.000
_cell.angle_alpha   90.00
_cell.angle_beta   90.00
_cell.angle_gamma   90.00
#
_symmetry.space_group_name_H-M   'P 1'
#
loop_
_entity.id
_entity.type
_entity.pdbx_description
1 polymer ?
#
loop_
_entity_poly.entity_id
_entity_poly.type
_entity_poly.pdbx_seq_one_letter_code
_entity_poly.pdbx_strand_id
1 'polypeptide(L)'
;MLYLPLYALFLPKGLSGVSTSALLLQGIYQGIIAALVAAFSFAYATLSLGSGIASMMLAIVPGTTTLLAAPFLGEALTLTTLGGVALVSVGAALGAKVKKTAPTPTPLRHSPD
;
A
#
# COMPACT_ATOMS: atom_id res chain seq x y z
N MET A 1 14.01 0.50 -13.76
CA MET A 1 14.50 1.80 -14.29
C MET A 1 14.35 1.97 -15.80
N LEU A 2 13.99 0.92 -16.57
CA LEU A 2 13.80 1.04 -18.03
C LEU A 2 12.39 1.50 -18.45
N TYR A 3 11.41 1.48 -17.54
CA TYR A 3 10.01 1.79 -17.86
C TYR A 3 9.79 3.25 -18.31
N LEU A 4 10.39 4.21 -17.60
CA LEU A 4 10.18 5.64 -17.84
C LEU A 4 10.71 6.13 -19.21
N PRO A 5 11.94 5.79 -19.65
CA PRO A 5 12.41 6.17 -20.98
C PRO A 5 11.63 5.47 -22.10
N LEU A 6 11.21 4.22 -21.91
CA LEU A 6 10.44 3.48 -22.91
C LEU A 6 9.01 4.04 -23.06
N TYR A 7 8.35 4.39 -21.95
CA TYR A 7 7.04 5.04 -21.93
C TYR A 7 7.07 6.43 -22.57
N ALA A 8 8.12 7.21 -22.28
CA ALA A 8 8.28 8.56 -22.79
C ALA A 8 8.55 8.62 -24.31
N LEU A 9 9.21 7.61 -24.89
CA LEU A 9 9.55 7.60 -26.32
C LEU A 9 8.56 6.82 -27.19
N PHE A 10 8.03 5.69 -26.72
CA PHE A 10 7.35 4.72 -27.59
C PHE A 10 5.84 4.53 -27.35
N LEU A 11 5.29 4.93 -26.19
CA LEU A 11 3.88 4.63 -25.88
C LEU A 11 2.93 5.81 -26.20
N PRO A 12 1.73 5.54 -26.76
CA PRO A 12 0.66 6.53 -26.91
C PRO A 12 0.30 7.06 -25.53
N LYS A 13 0.71 8.28 -25.26
CA LYS A 13 0.77 8.80 -23.89
C LYS A 13 -0.58 9.25 -23.35
N GLY A 14 -1.62 9.39 -24.17
CA GLY A 14 -2.95 9.92 -23.78
C GLY A 14 -2.93 11.36 -23.24
N LEU A 15 -1.75 11.87 -22.85
CA LEU A 15 -1.44 13.18 -22.30
C LEU A 15 -1.82 14.32 -23.25
N SER A 16 -1.85 14.08 -24.57
CA SER A 16 -2.29 15.07 -25.55
C SER A 16 -3.80 15.26 -25.60
N GLY A 17 -4.58 14.32 -25.05
CA GLY A 17 -6.05 14.37 -25.02
C GLY A 17 -6.65 14.76 -23.67
N VAL A 18 -5.83 14.86 -22.62
CA VAL A 18 -6.24 15.23 -21.25
C VAL A 18 -5.92 16.70 -21.03
N SER A 19 -6.83 17.46 -20.42
CA SER A 19 -6.55 18.88 -20.14
C SER A 19 -5.37 19.02 -19.19
N THR A 20 -4.53 20.02 -19.43
CA THR A 20 -3.39 20.35 -18.56
C THR A 20 -3.83 20.60 -17.12
N SER A 21 -5.03 21.16 -16.92
CA SER A 21 -5.63 21.36 -15.60
C SER A 21 -5.97 20.05 -14.88
N ALA A 22 -6.53 19.06 -15.58
CA ALA A 22 -6.82 17.75 -15.00
C ALA A 22 -5.53 17.00 -14.63
N LEU A 23 -4.48 17.13 -15.46
CA LEU A 23 -3.19 16.54 -15.19
C LEU A 23 -2.51 17.18 -13.96
N LEU A 24 -2.54 18.52 -13.86
CA LEU A 24 -2.04 19.23 -12.68
C LEU A 24 -2.82 18.84 -11.42
N LEU A 25 -4.15 18.80 -11.51
CA LEU A 25 -5.01 18.43 -10.39
C LEU A 25 -4.70 17.00 -9.91
N GLN A 26 -4.62 16.03 -10.82
CA GLN A 26 -4.31 14.65 -10.47
C GLN A 26 -2.88 14.51 -9.94
N GLY A 27 -1.92 15.23 -10.53
CA GLY A 27 -0.53 15.25 -10.06
C GLY A 27 -0.40 15.79 -8.64
N ILE A 28 -1.11 16.87 -8.30
CA ILE A 28 -1.15 17.42 -6.94
C ILE A 28 -1.90 16.47 -6.00
N TYR A 29 -3.05 15.97 -6.43
CA TYR A 29 -3.90 15.13 -5.59
C TYR A 29 -3.23 13.80 -5.23
N GLN A 30 -2.75 13.03 -6.21
CA GLN A 30 -2.05 11.78 -5.94
C GLN A 30 -0.63 12.01 -5.42
N GLY A 31 0.10 12.98 -5.97
CA GLY A 31 1.52 13.17 -5.68
C GLY A 31 1.82 13.87 -4.35
N ILE A 32 0.98 14.82 -3.94
CA ILE A 32 1.18 15.57 -2.68
C ILE A 32 0.17 15.09 -1.65
N ILE A 33 -1.12 15.21 -1.95
CA ILE A 33 -2.17 15.00 -0.93
C ILE A 33 -2.20 13.53 -0.50
N ALA A 34 -2.44 12.61 -1.44
CA ALA A 34 -2.57 11.19 -1.13
C ALA A 34 -1.26 10.62 -0.57
N ALA A 35 -0.11 10.97 -1.16
CA ALA A 35 1.19 10.49 -0.72
C ALA A 35 1.53 10.96 0.71
N LEU A 36 1.35 12.24 1.03
CA LEU A 36 1.63 12.76 2.37
C LEU A 36 0.70 12.12 3.40
N VAL A 37 -0.61 12.13 3.14
CA VAL A 37 -1.59 11.55 4.08
C VAL A 37 -1.30 10.07 4.31
N ALA A 38 -1.07 9.28 3.25
CA ALA A 38 -0.73 7.87 3.39
C ALA A 38 0.58 7.66 4.16
N ALA A 39 1.64 8.42 3.85
CA ALA A 39 2.93 8.30 4.52
C ALA A 39 2.84 8.69 6.01
N PHE A 40 2.16 9.80 6.34
CA PHE A 40 1.95 10.22 7.72
C PHE A 40 1.10 9.21 8.50
N SER A 41 -0.02 8.74 7.93
CA SER A 41 -0.85 7.74 8.58
C SER A 41 -0.10 6.41 8.79
N PHE A 42 0.69 5.97 7.81
CA PHE A 42 1.49 4.75 7.94
C PHE A 42 2.62 4.91 8.96
N ALA A 43 3.30 6.06 8.98
CA ALA A 43 4.32 6.36 9.98
C ALA A 43 3.70 6.38 11.39
N TYR A 44 2.56 7.05 11.55
CA TYR A 44 1.83 7.09 12.82
C TYR A 44 1.36 5.70 13.27
N ALA A 45 0.82 4.88 12.36
CA ALA A 45 0.43 3.51 12.66
C ALA A 45 1.65 2.65 13.04
N THR A 46 2.79 2.85 12.39
CA THR A 46 4.03 2.15 12.70
C THR A 46 4.55 2.51 14.09
N LEU A 47 4.47 3.79 14.48
CA LEU A 47 4.87 4.26 15.80
C LEU A 47 3.91 3.76 16.91
N SER A 48 2.61 3.68 16.61
CA SER A 48 1.59 3.36 17.62
C SER A 48 1.35 1.86 17.80
N LEU A 49 1.40 1.07 16.72
CA LEU A 49 1.10 -0.38 16.73
C LEU A 49 2.32 -1.25 16.40
N GLY A 50 3.45 -0.65 16.01
CA GLY A 50 4.63 -1.36 15.51
C GLY A 50 4.54 -1.68 14.02
N SER A 51 5.70 -1.79 13.38
CA SER A 51 5.83 -1.97 11.92
C SER A 51 5.14 -3.23 11.38
N GLY A 52 5.12 -4.31 12.16
CA GLY A 52 4.46 -5.56 11.77
C GLY A 52 2.96 -5.37 11.54
N ILE A 53 2.23 -4.89 12.56
CA ILE A 53 0.78 -4.67 12.48
C ILE A 53 0.46 -3.59 11.44
N ALA A 54 1.22 -2.49 11.41
CA ALA A 54 1.03 -1.42 10.42
C ALA A 54 1.13 -1.93 8.98
N SER A 55 2.10 -2.81 8.67
CA SER A 55 2.23 -3.41 7.35
C SER A 55 1.05 -4.33 6.98
N MET A 56 0.47 -5.04 7.95
CA MET A 56 -0.69 -5.90 7.71
C MET A 56 -1.96 -5.11 7.43
N MET A 57 -2.10 -3.90 7.97
CA MET A 57 -3.24 -3.02 7.66
C MET A 57 -3.30 -2.68 6.16
N LEU A 58 -2.16 -2.63 5.47
CA LEU A 58 -2.13 -2.38 4.02
C LEU A 58 -2.79 -3.50 3.20
N ALA A 59 -2.90 -4.71 3.75
CA ALA A 59 -3.58 -5.81 3.07
C ALA A 59 -5.11 -5.67 3.02
N ILE A 60 -5.69 -4.80 3.85
CA ILE A 60 -7.12 -4.51 3.84
C ILE A 60 -7.48 -3.69 2.60
N VAL A 61 -6.55 -2.84 2.12
CA VAL A 61 -6.78 -1.86 1.05
C VAL A 61 -7.36 -2.50 -0.21
N PRO A 62 -6.78 -3.56 -0.81
CA PRO A 62 -7.29 -4.12 -2.06
C PRO A 62 -8.69 -4.73 -1.92
N GLY A 63 -8.98 -5.36 -0.77
CA GLY A 63 -10.30 -5.91 -0.50
C GLY A 63 -11.36 -4.81 -0.39
N THR A 64 -11.09 -3.79 0.43
CA THR A 64 -12.02 -2.66 0.61
C THR A 64 -12.21 -1.87 -0.69
N THR A 65 -11.13 -1.57 -1.42
CA THR A 65 -11.21 -0.89 -2.72
C THR A 65 -12.01 -1.70 -3.74
N THR A 66 -11.82 -3.01 -3.79
CA THR A 66 -12.57 -3.87 -4.72
C THR A 66 -14.06 -3.91 -4.37
N LEU A 67 -14.42 -4.04 -3.10
CA LEU A 67 -15.82 -4.01 -2.66
C LEU A 67 -16.51 -2.67 -2.99
N LEU A 68 -15.78 -1.56 -2.84
CA LEU A 68 -16.29 -0.23 -3.14
C LEU A 68 -16.29 0.10 -4.64
N ALA A 69 -15.47 -0.58 -5.45
CA ALA A 69 -15.37 -0.31 -6.88
C ALA A 69 -16.71 -0.53 -7.61
N ALA A 70 -17.46 -1.59 -7.28
CA ALA A 70 -18.74 -1.87 -7.94
C ALA A 70 -19.78 -0.73 -7.78
N PRO A 71 -20.09 -0.24 -6.56
CA PRO A 71 -21.04 0.87 -6.40
C PRO A 71 -20.49 2.25 -6.79
N PHE A 72 -19.18 2.52 -6.64
CA PHE A 72 -18.61 3.86 -6.90
C PHE A 72 -18.16 4.07 -8.35
N LEU A 73 -17.60 3.04 -9.00
CA LEU A 73 -17.13 3.12 -10.39
C LEU A 73 -18.14 2.52 -11.38
N GLY A 74 -19.10 1.73 -10.93
CA GLY A 74 -20.07 1.06 -11.80
C GLY A 74 -19.46 -0.08 -12.62
N GLU A 75 -18.25 -0.54 -12.28
CA GLU A 75 -17.56 -1.61 -12.98
C GLU A 75 -17.94 -2.99 -12.44
N ALA A 76 -18.09 -3.97 -13.35
CA ALA A 76 -18.39 -5.35 -12.99
C ALA A 76 -17.17 -6.01 -12.33
N LEU A 77 -17.39 -6.64 -11.17
CA LEU A 77 -16.36 -7.39 -10.45
C LEU A 77 -15.97 -8.64 -11.24
N THR A 78 -14.82 -8.60 -11.92
CA THR A 78 -14.34 -9.73 -12.72
C THR A 78 -13.70 -10.81 -11.84
N LEU A 79 -13.65 -12.05 -12.36
CA LEU A 79 -12.94 -13.15 -11.70
C LEU A 79 -11.46 -12.85 -11.47
N THR A 80 -10.84 -12.07 -12.37
CA THR A 80 -9.44 -11.65 -12.23
C THR A 80 -9.25 -10.71 -11.04
N THR A 81 -10.16 -9.74 -10.86
CA THR A 81 -10.13 -8.82 -9.72
C THR A 81 -10.31 -9.57 -8.40
N LEU A 82 -11.29 -10.48 -8.35
CA LEU A 82 -11.53 -11.35 -7.20
C LEU A 82 -10.32 -12.25 -6.89
N GLY A 83 -9.70 -12.84 -7.92
CA GLY A 83 -8.48 -13.64 -7.78
C GLY A 83 -7.30 -12.83 -7.22
N GLY A 84 -7.13 -11.58 -7.68
CA GLY A 84 -6.13 -10.67 -7.15
C GLY A 84 -6.34 -10.34 -5.66
N VAL A 85 -7.58 -10.03 -5.27
CA VAL A 85 -7.93 -9.80 -3.85
C VAL A 85 -7.67 -11.04 -3.00
N ALA A 86 -8.04 -12.22 -3.49
CA ALA A 86 -7.79 -13.48 -2.80
C ALA A 86 -6.27 -13.71 -2.61
N LEU A 87 -5.47 -13.47 -3.64
CA LEU A 87 -4.02 -13.62 -3.59
C LEU A 87 -3.38 -12.71 -2.55
N VAL A 88 -3.74 -11.42 -2.52
CA VAL A 88 -3.23 -10.48 -1.51
C VAL A 88 -3.68 -10.87 -0.10
N SER A 89 -4.94 -11.29 0.04
CA SER A 89 -5.49 -11.75 1.33
C SER A 89 -4.72 -12.96 1.88
N VAL A 90 -4.36 -13.92 1.01
CA VAL A 90 -3.52 -15.07 1.38
C VAL A 90 -2.12 -14.61 1.79
N GLY A 91 -1.49 -13.73 1.01
CA GLY A 91 -0.16 -13.17 1.36
C GLY A 91 -0.14 -12.50 2.72
N ALA A 92 -1.18 -11.73 3.05
CA ALA A 92 -1.33 -11.09 4.35
C ALA A 92 -1.53 -12.09 5.49
N ALA A 93 -2.37 -13.11 5.28
CA ALA A 93 -2.60 -14.16 6.26
C ALA A 93 -1.33 -14.97 6.56
N LEU A 94 -0.47 -15.18 5.56
CA LEU A 94 0.84 -15.80 5.74
C LEU A 94 1.81 -14.89 6.50
N GLY A 95 1.86 -13.60 6.16
CA GLY A 95 2.66 -12.60 6.87
C GLY A 95 2.28 -12.47 8.35
N ALA A 96 0.98 -12.56 8.66
CA ALA A 96 0.46 -12.55 10.03
C ALA A 96 0.94 -13.70 10.91
N LYS A 97 1.30 -14.84 10.31
CA LYS A 97 1.75 -16.04 11.04
C LYS A 97 3.24 -16.02 11.40
N VAL A 98 4.03 -15.08 10.88
CA VAL A 98 5.47 -14.97 11.18
C VAL A 98 5.64 -14.40 12.60
N LYS A 99 5.89 -15.27 13.57
CA LYS A 99 6.00 -14.92 15.00
C LYS A 99 7.29 -14.12 15.27
N LYS A 100 7.18 -12.98 15.94
CA LYS A 100 8.31 -12.18 16.40
C LYS A 100 9.05 -12.95 17.52
N THR A 101 10.23 -13.48 17.23
CA THR A 101 11.09 -14.08 18.25
C THR A 101 11.53 -12.98 19.21
N ALA A 102 11.09 -13.05 20.47
CA ALA A 102 11.50 -12.09 21.49
C ALA A 102 13.00 -12.27 21.82
N PRO A 103 13.76 -11.19 22.03
CA PRO A 103 15.16 -11.30 22.44
C PRO A 103 15.22 -11.88 23.87
N THR A 104 16.06 -12.90 24.05
CA THR A 104 16.36 -13.51 25.34
C THR A 104 16.81 -12.43 26.33
N PRO A 105 16.20 -12.32 27.53
CA PRO A 105 16.64 -11.36 28.53
C PRO A 105 18.11 -11.63 28.90
N THR A 106 18.97 -10.64 28.71
CA THR A 106 20.34 -10.69 29.21
C THR A 106 20.29 -10.88 30.72
N PRO A 107 20.93 -11.92 31.29
CA PRO A 107 20.95 -12.12 32.73
C PRO A 107 21.55 -10.87 33.38
N LEU A 108 20.83 -10.28 34.33
CA LEU A 108 21.36 -9.19 35.14
C LEU A 108 22.61 -9.71 35.85
N ARG A 109 23.77 -9.25 35.41
CA ARG A 109 25.03 -9.51 36.09
C ARG A 109 24.92 -8.84 37.45
N HIS A 110 24.68 -9.64 38.49
CA HIS A 110 24.83 -9.22 39.87
C HIS A 110 26.26 -8.66 40.01
N SER A 111 26.34 -7.36 40.27
CA SER A 111 27.59 -6.74 40.70
C SER A 111 27.83 -7.23 42.13
N PRO A 112 28.99 -7.82 42.45
CA PRO A 112 29.34 -8.09 43.83
C PRO A 112 29.59 -6.75 44.54
N ASP A 113 29.12 -6.68 45.79
CA ASP A 113 29.27 -5.56 46.72
C ASP A 113 30.74 -5.22 47.02
#